data_AF-A0A2E6HVE1-F1
#
_entry.id   AF-A0A2E6HVE1-F1
#
_cell.length_a   1.000
_cell.length_b   1.000
_cell.length_c   1.000
_cell.angle_alpha   90.00
_cell.angle_beta   90.00
_cell.angle_gamma   90.00
#
_symmetry.space_group_name_H-M   'P 1'
#
loop_
_entity.id
_entity.type
_entity.pdbx_description
1 polymer ?
#
loop_
_entity_poly.entity_id
_entity_poly.type
_entity_poly.pdbx_seq_one_letter_code
_entity_poly.pdbx_strand_id
1 'polypeptide(L)'
;MDTISLILHVTAAAALFGPQILLFFALTPATWFIDDEQLKRNVVSTVARRFGVLSAASILILIITGLYQMQALTPEGATEVKWGSIFLVKMALFVLLMGLMLVHTQYFGKKIRSMSDSVIEGATEVSGDLDYLRRQSWAFSFLMLLVTMVLLWLGVMLGNHSYSLS
;
A
#
# COMPACT_ATOMS: atom_id res chain seq x y z
N MET A 1 14.49 21.63 -11.40
CA MET A 1 14.62 20.35 -10.65
C MET A 1 13.24 19.76 -10.33
N ASP A 2 12.19 20.57 -10.41
CA ASP A 2 10.81 20.22 -10.06
C ASP A 2 10.23 19.10 -10.92
N THR A 3 10.45 19.16 -12.24
CA THR A 3 9.97 18.12 -13.17
C THR A 3 10.56 16.75 -12.86
N ILE A 4 11.86 16.69 -12.52
CA ILE A 4 12.52 15.43 -12.15
C ILE A 4 11.93 14.88 -10.84
N SER A 5 11.75 15.74 -9.84
CA SER A 5 11.11 15.36 -8.57
C SER A 5 9.69 14.82 -8.80
N LEU A 6 8.90 15.47 -9.66
CA LEU A 6 7.55 15.03 -10.00
C LEU A 6 7.55 13.67 -10.70
N ILE A 7 8.42 13.46 -11.69
CA ILE A 7 8.57 12.17 -12.40
C ILE A 7 8.90 11.06 -11.39
N LEU A 8 9.86 11.30 -10.50
CA LEU A 8 10.25 10.33 -9.48
C LEU A 8 9.11 10.04 -8.50
N HIS A 9 8.39 11.08 -8.05
CA HIS A 9 7.27 10.93 -7.13
C HIS A 9 6.13 10.10 -7.75
N VAL A 10 5.73 10.41 -8.98
CA VAL A 10 4.68 9.67 -9.69
C VAL A 10 5.11 8.24 -9.98
N THR A 11 6.37 8.03 -10.39
CA THR A 11 6.92 6.69 -10.61
C THR A 11 6.90 5.86 -9.32
N ALA A 12 7.32 6.44 -8.20
CA ALA A 12 7.28 5.76 -6.90
C ALA A 12 5.84 5.48 -6.45
N ALA A 13 4.91 6.42 -6.68
CA ALA A 13 3.50 6.20 -6.39
C ALA A 13 2.92 5.04 -7.20
N ALA A 14 3.24 4.97 -8.49
CA ALA A 14 2.85 3.87 -9.38
C ALA A 14 3.49 2.55 -8.97
N ALA A 15 4.77 2.55 -8.56
CA ALA A 15 5.47 1.36 -8.09
C ALA A 15 4.94 0.85 -6.74
N LEU A 16 4.38 1.72 -5.90
CA LEU A 16 3.72 1.34 -4.66
C LEU A 16 2.31 0.79 -4.92
N PHE A 17 1.52 1.47 -5.76
CA PHE A 17 0.11 1.15 -6.00
C PHE A 17 -0.10 -0.01 -7.00
N GLY A 18 0.66 -0.03 -8.09
CA GLY A 18 0.51 -1.00 -9.18
C GLY A 18 0.55 -2.46 -8.72
N PRO A 19 1.56 -2.87 -7.92
CA PRO A 19 1.59 -4.22 -7.40
C PRO A 19 0.43 -4.53 -6.45
N GLN A 20 -0.11 -3.56 -5.70
CA GLN A 20 -1.27 -3.82 -4.84
C GLN A 20 -2.48 -4.29 -5.66
N ILE A 21 -2.72 -3.66 -6.82
CA ILE A 21 -3.77 -4.11 -7.76
C ILE A 21 -3.50 -5.55 -8.20
N LEU A 22 -2.29 -5.85 -8.67
CA LEU A 22 -1.94 -7.18 -9.15
C LEU A 22 -2.05 -8.24 -8.06
N LEU A 23 -1.60 -7.93 -6.85
CA LEU A 23 -1.68 -8.83 -5.71
C LEU A 23 -3.13 -9.09 -5.30
N PHE A 24 -3.97 -8.06 -5.31
CA PHE A 24 -5.35 -8.16 -4.88
C PHE A 24 -6.24 -8.90 -5.89
N PHE A 25 -6.12 -8.57 -7.18
CA PHE A 25 -7.01 -9.10 -8.21
C PHE A 25 -6.48 -10.35 -8.91
N ALA A 26 -5.16 -10.53 -9.01
CA ALA A 26 -4.57 -11.65 -9.73
C ALA A 26 -3.91 -12.66 -8.80
N LEU A 27 -2.89 -12.26 -8.04
CA LEU A 27 -2.09 -13.24 -7.27
C LEU A 27 -2.90 -13.89 -6.14
N THR A 28 -3.55 -13.10 -5.29
CA THR A 28 -4.26 -13.64 -4.13
C THR A 28 -5.38 -14.61 -4.57
N PRO A 29 -6.24 -14.26 -5.54
CA PRO A 29 -7.23 -15.20 -6.05
C PRO A 29 -6.61 -16.44 -6.73
N ALA A 30 -5.51 -16.28 -7.46
CA ALA A 30 -4.82 -17.43 -8.08
C ALA A 30 -4.35 -18.46 -7.04
N THR A 31 -3.98 -18.01 -5.83
CA THR A 31 -3.57 -18.91 -4.76
C THR A 31 -4.71 -19.72 -4.15
N TRP A 32 -5.97 -19.36 -4.37
CA TRP A 32 -7.12 -20.14 -3.89
C TRP A 32 -7.26 -21.49 -4.60
N PHE A 33 -6.68 -21.63 -5.80
CA PHE A 33 -6.68 -22.86 -6.58
C PHE A 33 -5.47 -23.77 -6.31
N ILE A 34 -4.64 -23.42 -5.32
CA ILE A 34 -3.49 -24.23 -4.91
C ILE A 34 -3.90 -25.06 -3.69
N ASP A 35 -4.00 -26.38 -3.85
CA ASP A 35 -4.33 -27.30 -2.75
C ASP A 35 -3.13 -27.54 -1.82
N ASP A 36 -1.92 -27.57 -2.38
CA ASP A 36 -0.68 -27.71 -1.62
C ASP A 36 -0.40 -26.42 -0.81
N GLU A 37 -0.65 -26.51 0.49
CA GLU A 37 -0.46 -25.42 1.44
C GLU A 37 1.01 -24.96 1.54
N GLN A 38 1.97 -25.87 1.37
CA GLN A 38 3.39 -25.52 1.37
C GLN A 38 3.75 -24.72 0.12
N LEU A 39 3.28 -25.14 -1.06
CA LEU A 39 3.45 -24.39 -2.30
C LEU A 39 2.79 -23.01 -2.21
N LYS A 40 1.54 -22.96 -1.74
CA LYS A 40 0.79 -21.71 -1.52
C LYS A 40 1.56 -20.73 -0.65
N ARG A 41 2.03 -21.19 0.52
CA ARG A 41 2.83 -20.40 1.47
C ARG A 41 4.11 -19.88 0.81
N ASN A 42 4.83 -20.73 0.08
CA ASN A 42 6.11 -20.38 -0.53
C ASN A 42 5.94 -19.32 -1.65
N VAL A 43 4.90 -19.44 -2.48
CA VAL A 43 4.57 -18.46 -3.52
C VAL A 43 4.24 -17.11 -2.88
N VAL A 44 3.29 -17.08 -1.95
CA VAL A 44 2.87 -15.84 -1.27
C VAL A 44 4.04 -15.18 -0.55
N SER A 45 4.84 -15.94 0.20
CA SER A 45 6.01 -15.41 0.93
C SER A 45 7.06 -14.82 -0.01
N THR A 46 7.32 -15.48 -1.15
CA THR A 46 8.31 -15.01 -2.13
C THR A 46 7.88 -13.68 -2.74
N VAL A 47 6.62 -13.59 -3.17
CA VAL A 47 6.11 -12.35 -3.75
C VAL A 47 6.00 -11.25 -2.70
N ALA A 48 5.50 -11.55 -1.50
CA ALA A 48 5.40 -10.59 -0.41
C ALA A 48 6.76 -9.99 -0.03
N ARG A 49 7.84 -10.79 -0.01
CA ARG A 49 9.20 -10.29 0.26
C ARG A 49 9.68 -9.32 -0.82
N ARG A 50 9.48 -9.65 -2.10
CA ARG A 50 9.86 -8.78 -3.23
C ARG A 50 9.06 -7.49 -3.22
N PHE A 51 7.75 -7.59 -3.00
CA PHE A 51 6.88 -6.43 -2.88
C PHE A 51 7.23 -5.56 -1.66
N GLY A 52 7.62 -6.17 -0.54
CA GLY A 52 8.07 -5.43 0.65
C GLY A 52 9.29 -4.55 0.37
N VAL A 53 10.28 -5.07 -0.36
CA VAL A 53 11.46 -4.29 -0.78
C VAL A 53 11.07 -3.15 -1.73
N LEU A 54 10.25 -3.45 -2.74
CA LEU A 54 9.77 -2.44 -3.70
C LEU A 54 8.97 -1.34 -3.02
N SER A 55 8.09 -1.72 -2.07
CA SER A 55 7.27 -0.79 -1.29
C SER A 55 8.12 0.11 -0.42
N ALA A 56 9.09 -0.46 0.31
CA ALA A 56 9.99 0.32 1.16
C ALA A 56 10.80 1.35 0.35
N ALA A 57 11.34 0.94 -0.80
CA ALA A 57 12.04 1.84 -1.72
C ALA A 57 11.11 2.95 -2.25
N SER A 58 9.89 2.59 -2.66
CA SER A 58 8.89 3.54 -3.17
C SER A 58 8.47 4.55 -2.11
N ILE A 59 8.23 4.10 -0.88
CA ILE A 59 7.89 4.97 0.26
C ILE A 59 9.02 5.95 0.56
N LEU A 60 10.28 5.49 0.56
CA LEU A 60 11.42 6.36 0.79
C LEU A 60 11.50 7.46 -0.27
N ILE A 61 11.35 7.11 -1.54
CA ILE A 61 11.33 8.07 -2.65
C ILE A 61 10.16 9.05 -2.50
N LEU A 62 8.96 8.57 -2.16
CA LEU A 62 7.77 9.40 -1.95
C LEU A 62 7.96 10.42 -0.83
N ILE A 63 8.59 10.02 0.28
CA ILE A 63 8.91 10.92 1.39
C ILE A 63 9.90 12.00 0.93
N ILE A 64 11.02 11.61 0.32
CA ILE A 64 12.07 12.55 -0.11
C ILE A 64 11.50 13.54 -1.13
N THR A 65 10.86 13.04 -2.18
CA THR A 65 10.30 13.89 -3.25
C THR A 65 9.10 14.70 -2.76
N GLY A 66 8.27 14.15 -1.87
CA GLY A 66 7.14 14.85 -1.26
C GLY A 66 7.58 16.03 -0.38
N LEU A 67 8.62 15.84 0.44
CA LEU A 67 9.20 16.92 1.25
C LEU A 67 9.81 18.02 0.38
N TYR A 68 10.50 17.65 -0.70
CA TYR A 68 11.01 18.62 -1.67
C TYR A 68 9.89 19.42 -2.33
N GLN A 69 8.86 18.74 -2.84
CA GLN A 69 7.72 19.38 -3.50
C GLN A 69 6.91 20.26 -2.55
N MET A 70 6.81 19.89 -1.27
CA MET A 70 6.19 20.73 -0.25
C MET A 70 6.96 22.05 -0.06
N GLN A 71 8.27 22.10 -0.26
CA GLN A 71 9.02 23.35 -0.15
C GLN A 71 9.02 24.14 -1.47
N ALA A 72 9.14 23.44 -2.60
CA ALA A 72 9.34 24.06 -3.91
C ALA A 72 8.03 24.44 -4.63
N LEU A 73 6.93 23.73 -4.38
CA LEU A 73 5.67 23.84 -5.14
C LEU A 73 4.48 24.31 -4.29
N THR A 74 4.70 24.65 -3.02
CA THR A 74 3.62 25.18 -2.17
C THR A 74 3.26 26.60 -2.61
N PRO A 75 1.99 26.86 -2.96
CA PRO A 75 1.52 28.20 -3.32
C PRO A 75 1.64 29.18 -2.14
N GLU A 76 1.86 30.47 -2.43
CA GLU A 76 1.69 31.51 -1.43
C GLU A 76 0.24 31.53 -0.93
N GLY A 77 0.04 31.67 0.39
CA GLY A 77 -1.30 31.59 0.99
C GLY A 77 -1.92 30.18 1.00
N ALA A 78 -1.12 29.12 0.83
CA ALA A 78 -1.56 27.72 0.81
C ALA A 78 -2.48 27.30 1.97
N THR A 79 -2.36 27.93 3.14
CA THR A 79 -3.21 27.69 4.31
C THR A 79 -4.61 28.29 4.20
N GLU A 80 -4.80 29.26 3.32
CA GLU A 80 -6.06 30.01 3.13
C GLU A 80 -6.89 29.46 1.96
N VAL A 81 -6.28 28.67 1.08
CA VAL A 81 -6.93 28.07 -0.10
C VAL A 81 -7.17 26.57 0.07
N LYS A 82 -8.06 26.00 -0.76
CA LYS A 82 -8.41 24.56 -0.74
C LYS A 82 -7.17 23.65 -0.77
N TRP A 83 -6.10 24.08 -1.43
CA TRP A 83 -4.81 23.40 -1.49
C TRP A 83 -4.34 22.88 -0.12
N GLY A 84 -4.35 23.72 0.92
CA GLY A 84 -3.88 23.34 2.25
C GLY A 84 -4.70 22.22 2.88
N SER A 85 -6.02 22.27 2.73
CA SER A 85 -6.92 21.22 3.22
C SER A 85 -6.70 19.89 2.51
N ILE A 86 -6.54 19.90 1.18
CA ILE A 86 -6.27 18.70 0.37
C ILE A 86 -4.92 18.11 0.76
N PHE A 87 -3.91 18.96 0.94
CA PHE A 87 -2.57 18.54 1.35
C PHE A 87 -2.60 17.89 2.74
N LEU A 88 -3.28 18.49 3.73
CA LEU A 88 -3.41 17.93 5.08
C LEU A 88 -4.11 16.57 5.07
N VAL A 89 -5.21 16.43 4.33
CA VAL A 89 -5.92 15.14 4.19
C VAL A 89 -5.00 14.11 3.52
N LYS A 90 -4.25 14.49 2.48
CA LYS A 90 -3.27 13.60 1.83
C LYS A 90 -2.20 13.14 2.83
N MET A 91 -1.67 14.03 3.65
CA MET A 91 -0.65 13.68 4.65
C MET A 91 -1.22 12.76 5.74
N ALA A 92 -2.43 13.03 6.23
CA ALA A 92 -3.10 12.19 7.20
C ALA A 92 -3.37 10.77 6.65
N LEU A 93 -3.85 10.67 5.41
CA LEU A 93 -4.05 9.37 4.74
C LEU A 93 -2.73 8.65 4.45
N PHE A 94 -1.65 9.38 4.17
CA PHE A 94 -0.33 8.77 3.96
C PHE A 94 0.20 8.15 5.26
N VAL A 95 0.09 8.86 6.38
CA VAL A 95 0.43 8.31 7.71
C VAL A 95 -0.47 7.12 8.07
N LEU A 96 -1.77 7.21 7.79
CA LEU A 96 -2.69 6.10 7.97
C LEU A 96 -2.28 4.88 7.15
N LEU A 97 -1.94 5.07 5.86
CA LEU A 97 -1.48 3.99 4.99
C LEU A 97 -0.23 3.31 5.55
N MET A 98 0.74 4.09 6.05
CA MET A 98 1.94 3.53 6.71
C MET A 98 1.57 2.67 7.92
N GLY A 99 0.64 3.14 8.75
CA GLY A 99 0.11 2.36 9.88
C GLY A 99 -0.58 1.07 9.45
N LEU A 100 -1.44 1.14 8.42
CA LEU A 100 -2.10 -0.03 7.87
C LEU A 100 -1.08 -1.04 7.31
N MET A 101 -0.08 -0.58 6.56
CA MET A 101 0.98 -1.44 6.03
C MET A 101 1.77 -2.14 7.13
N LEU A 102 2.08 -1.44 8.24
CA LEU A 102 2.73 -2.05 9.39
C LEU A 102 1.85 -3.13 10.02
N VAL A 103 0.56 -2.87 10.22
CA VAL A 103 -0.38 -3.89 10.73
C VAL A 103 -0.45 -5.07 9.76
N HIS A 104 -0.60 -4.83 8.46
CA HIS A 104 -0.66 -5.89 7.45
C HIS A 104 0.57 -6.79 7.47
N THR A 105 1.76 -6.21 7.51
CA THR A 105 3.01 -6.96 7.46
C THR A 105 3.34 -7.65 8.78
N GLN A 106 3.19 -6.96 9.91
CA GLN A 106 3.60 -7.46 11.22
C GLN A 106 2.56 -8.37 11.87
N TYR A 107 1.27 -8.06 11.73
CA TYR A 107 0.20 -8.87 12.31
C TYR A 107 -0.22 -9.99 11.35
N PHE A 108 -0.83 -9.64 10.21
CA PHE A 108 -1.39 -10.64 9.29
C PHE A 108 -0.29 -11.50 8.67
N GLY A 109 0.79 -10.88 8.17
CA GLY A 109 1.90 -11.62 7.55
C GLY A 109 2.55 -12.66 8.47
N LYS A 110 2.83 -12.30 9.73
CA LYS A 110 3.42 -13.23 10.71
C LYS A 110 2.43 -14.31 11.15
N LYS A 111 1.18 -13.93 11.42
CA LYS A 111 0.17 -14.85 11.95
C LYS A 111 -0.26 -15.88 10.89
N ILE A 112 -0.47 -15.45 9.64
CA ILE A 112 -0.77 -16.37 8.52
C ILE A 112 0.38 -17.35 8.33
N ARG A 113 1.63 -16.88 8.33
CA ARG A 113 2.80 -17.75 8.19
C ARG A 113 2.87 -18.80 9.30
N SER A 114 2.76 -18.38 10.55
CA SER A 114 2.79 -19.28 11.70
C SER A 114 1.67 -20.33 11.64
N MET A 115 0.47 -19.96 11.23
CA MET A 115 -0.66 -20.90 11.14
C MET A 115 -0.54 -21.83 9.93
N SER A 116 -0.06 -21.33 8.78
CA SER A 116 0.30 -22.18 7.64
C SER A 116 1.36 -23.21 8.01
N ASP A 117 2.37 -22.83 8.80
CA ASP A 117 3.41 -23.75 9.26
C ASP A 117 2.82 -24.88 10.12
N SER A 118 1.91 -24.57 11.04
CA SER A 118 1.21 -25.59 11.84
C SER A 118 0.34 -26.55 11.02
N VAL A 119 -0.36 -26.05 9.98
CA VAL A 119 -1.15 -26.89 9.08
C VAL A 119 -0.25 -27.84 8.28
N ILE A 120 0.91 -27.36 7.81
CA ILE A 120 1.91 -28.18 7.11
C ILE A 120 2.48 -29.27 8.02
N GLU A 121 2.64 -28.99 9.32
CA GLU A 121 3.07 -29.96 10.34
C GLU A 121 1.98 -30.98 10.74
N GLY A 122 0.77 -30.86 10.20
CA GLY A 122 -0.32 -31.83 10.38
C GLY A 122 -1.44 -31.38 11.33
N ALA A 123 -1.41 -30.15 11.86
CA ALA A 123 -2.46 -29.61 12.73
C ALA A 123 -3.68 -29.12 11.92
N THR A 124 -4.47 -30.07 11.41
CA THR A 124 -5.61 -29.80 10.52
C THR A 124 -6.74 -29.00 11.20
N GLU A 125 -6.86 -29.08 12.53
CA GLU A 125 -7.79 -28.28 13.34
C GLU A 125 -7.61 -26.77 13.20
N VAL A 126 -6.40 -26.30 12.87
CA VAL A 126 -6.07 -24.87 12.71
C VAL A 126 -6.47 -24.33 11.32
N SER A 127 -6.81 -25.21 10.37
CA SER A 127 -7.09 -24.83 8.98
C SER A 127 -8.26 -23.85 8.85
N GLY A 128 -9.32 -24.03 9.63
CA GLY A 128 -10.50 -23.14 9.59
C GLY A 128 -10.16 -21.70 10.01
N ASP A 129 -9.38 -21.57 11.09
CA ASP A 129 -8.94 -20.25 11.57
C ASP A 129 -7.95 -19.59 10.60
N LEU A 130 -7.11 -20.37 9.92
CA LEU A 130 -6.20 -19.88 8.88
C LEU A 130 -6.97 -19.25 7.72
N ASP A 131 -8.02 -19.91 7.23
CA ASP A 131 -8.82 -19.39 6.12
C ASP A 131 -9.63 -18.15 6.52
N TYR A 132 -10.13 -18.10 7.75
CA TYR A 132 -10.76 -16.89 8.30
C TYR A 132 -9.77 -15.72 8.34
N LEU A 133 -8.55 -15.96 8.84
CA LEU A 133 -7.51 -14.94 8.90
C LEU A 133 -7.08 -14.45 7.51
N ARG A 134 -7.03 -15.34 6.51
CA ARG A 134 -6.77 -14.99 5.11
C ARG A 134 -7.85 -14.07 4.54
N ARG A 135 -9.13 -14.35 4.82
CA ARG A 135 -10.25 -13.49 4.42
C ARG A 135 -10.16 -12.11 5.05
N GLN A 136 -9.81 -12.04 6.35
CA GLN A 136 -9.57 -10.77 7.02
C GLN A 136 -8.40 -10.00 6.40
N SER A 137 -7.27 -10.67 6.15
CA SER A 137 -6.10 -10.07 5.49
C SER A 137 -6.42 -9.58 4.08
N TRP A 138 -7.27 -10.29 3.35
CA TRP A 138 -7.74 -9.88 2.02
C TRP A 138 -8.62 -8.62 2.10
N ALA A 139 -9.60 -8.58 3.01
CA ALA A 139 -10.42 -7.38 3.24
C ALA A 139 -9.55 -6.18 3.69
N PHE A 140 -8.54 -6.42 4.51
CA PHE A 140 -7.58 -5.42 4.93
C PHE A 140 -6.72 -4.91 3.74
N SER A 141 -6.33 -5.81 2.83
CA SER A 141 -5.64 -5.44 1.59
C SER A 141 -6.51 -4.56 0.70
N PHE A 142 -7.82 -4.84 0.62
CA PHE A 142 -8.77 -3.99 -0.09
C PHE A 142 -8.84 -2.58 0.50
N LEU A 143 -8.90 -2.45 1.82
CA LEU A 143 -8.87 -1.15 2.51
C LEU A 143 -7.60 -0.37 2.17
N MET A 144 -6.43 -1.00 2.22
CA MET A 144 -5.17 -0.34 1.84
C MET A 144 -5.16 0.11 0.38
N LEU A 145 -5.73 -0.70 -0.52
CA LEU A 145 -5.86 -0.36 -1.93
C LEU A 145 -6.75 0.88 -2.12
N LEU A 146 -7.88 0.96 -1.41
CA LEU A 146 -8.77 2.13 -1.44
C LEU A 146 -8.07 3.39 -0.91
N VAL A 147 -7.38 3.28 0.22
CA VAL A 147 -6.62 4.42 0.79
C VAL A 147 -5.54 4.90 -0.19
N THR A 148 -4.80 3.97 -0.81
CA THR A 148 -3.77 4.31 -1.79
C THR A 148 -4.36 4.93 -3.05
N MET A 149 -5.53 4.45 -3.51
CA MET A 149 -6.26 5.06 -4.62
C MET A 149 -6.66 6.51 -4.31
N VAL A 150 -7.23 6.76 -3.14
CA VAL A 150 -7.61 8.12 -2.71
C VAL A 150 -6.37 9.02 -2.61
N LEU A 151 -5.24 8.51 -2.11
CA LEU A 151 -3.98 9.27 -2.09
C LEU A 151 -3.52 9.70 -3.49
N LEU A 152 -3.66 8.84 -4.49
CA LEU A 152 -3.36 9.19 -5.89
C LEU A 152 -4.30 10.28 -6.40
N TRP A 153 -5.61 10.16 -6.14
CA TRP A 153 -6.59 11.18 -6.55
C TRP A 153 -6.31 12.54 -5.90
N LEU A 154 -5.99 12.57 -4.60
CA LEU A 154 -5.58 13.81 -3.92
C LEU A 154 -4.30 14.39 -4.51
N GLY A 155 -3.36 13.54 -4.92
CA GLY A 155 -2.17 13.97 -5.67
C GLY A 155 -2.52 14.67 -6.98
N VAL A 156 -3.45 14.11 -7.76
CA VAL A 156 -3.96 14.72 -9.00
C VAL A 156 -4.68 16.05 -8.71
N MET A 157 -5.52 16.10 -7.67
CA MET A 157 -6.24 17.31 -7.28
C MET A 157 -5.30 18.44 -6.89
N LEU A 158 -4.22 18.15 -6.15
CA LEU A 158 -3.20 19.15 -5.80
C LEU A 158 -2.50 19.71 -7.04
N GLY A 159 -2.19 18.85 -8.02
CA GLY A 159 -1.54 19.25 -9.26
C GLY A 159 -2.42 20.08 -10.21
N ASN A 160 -3.74 20.10 -10.01
CA ASN A 160 -4.65 20.90 -10.81
C ASN A 160 -4.94 22.25 -10.14
N HIS A 161 -4.20 23.30 -10.54
CA HIS A 161 -4.34 24.65 -9.99
C HIS A 161 -5.75 25.24 -10.11
N SER A 162 -6.50 24.93 -11.18
CA SER A 162 -7.88 25.44 -11.35
C SER A 162 -8.84 24.94 -10.27
N TYR A 163 -8.55 23.78 -9.69
CA TYR A 163 -9.33 23.19 -8.61
C TYR A 163 -8.75 23.57 -7.24
N SER A 164 -7.44 23.42 -7.06
CA SER A 164 -6.80 23.55 -5.75
C SER A 164 -6.60 25.01 -5.27
N LEU A 165 -6.56 25.99 -6.17
CA LEU A 165 -6.42 27.42 -5.83
C LEU A 165 -7.74 28.20 -5.89
N SER A 166 -8.87 27.52 -6.13
CA SER A 166 -10.22 28.11 -6.16
C SER A 166 -10.87 28.20 -4.79
#